data_AF-A0A7H1J1Y5-F1
#
_entry.id   AF-A0A7H1J1Y5-F1
#
_cell.length_a   1.000
_cell.length_b   1.000
_cell.length_c   1.000
_cell.angle_alpha   90.00
_cell.angle_beta   90.00
_cell.angle_gamma   90.00
#
_symmetry.space_group_name_H-M   'P 1'
#
loop_
_entity.id
_entity.type
_entity.pdbx_description
1 polymer ?
#
loop_
_entity_poly.entity_id
_entity_poly.type
_entity_poly.pdbx_seq_one_letter_code
_entity_poly.pdbx_strand_id
1 'polypeptide(L)'
;MLENQAKAEHFEYHNIRIARACAIAEGPPSDEQLVYAYETLANADSVIHKSSQAGEITDALEFLMTVAGTTGLIASGKEQARWYLDERRYRAEKRRSRMDWLLTAVFGIVGAAGLADLVFKPMLQTMYPGWVDWFTGLAAFTTASFMYIRVR
;
A
#
# COMPACT_ATOMS: atom_id res chain seq x y z
N MET A 1 -38.60 2.37 -33.17
CA MET A 1 -37.21 2.44 -33.68
C MET A 1 -36.27 3.18 -32.74
N LEU A 2 -36.62 4.38 -32.23
CA LEU A 2 -35.76 5.13 -31.28
C LEU A 2 -35.37 4.35 -30.01
N GLU A 3 -36.28 3.53 -29.47
CA GLU A 3 -36.04 2.79 -28.22
C GLU A 3 -34.94 1.72 -28.36
N ASN A 4 -34.81 1.11 -29.54
CA ASN A 4 -33.75 0.13 -29.81
C ASN A 4 -32.41 0.81 -30.09
N GLN A 5 -32.40 2.02 -30.66
CA GLN A 5 -31.17 2.82 -30.80
C GLN A 5 -30.65 3.29 -29.44
N ALA A 6 -31.52 3.82 -28.59
CA ALA A 6 -31.13 4.27 -27.25
C ALA A 6 -30.56 3.12 -26.39
N LYS A 7 -31.13 1.91 -26.53
CA LYS A 7 -30.59 0.71 -25.89
C LYS A 7 -29.20 0.35 -26.45
N ALA A 8 -29.03 0.30 -27.77
CA ALA A 8 -27.75 -0.03 -28.40
C ALA A 8 -26.62 0.94 -28.01
N GLU A 9 -26.88 2.24 -28.00
CA GLU A 9 -25.93 3.26 -27.55
C GLU A 9 -25.54 3.08 -26.08
N HIS A 10 -26.51 2.73 -25.23
CA HIS A 10 -26.26 2.46 -23.82
C HIS A 10 -25.39 1.21 -23.61
N PHE A 11 -25.57 0.16 -24.42
CA PHE A 11 -24.71 -1.02 -24.40
C PHE A 11 -23.28 -0.71 -24.85
N GLU A 12 -23.13 0.01 -25.96
CA GLU A 12 -21.83 0.39 -26.50
C GLU A 12 -21.05 1.27 -25.52
N TYR A 13 -21.73 2.24 -24.90
CA TYR A 13 -21.15 3.07 -23.84
C TYR A 13 -20.64 2.22 -22.67
N HIS A 14 -21.42 1.23 -22.22
CA HIS A 14 -21.02 0.36 -21.11
C HIS A 14 -19.82 -0.50 -21.47
N ASN A 15 -19.80 -1.06 -22.69
CA ASN A 15 -18.72 -1.91 -23.16
C ASN A 15 -17.39 -1.13 -23.29
N ILE A 16 -17.44 0.07 -23.87
CA ILE A 16 -16.26 0.96 -23.97
C ILE A 16 -15.74 1.34 -22.58
N ARG A 17 -16.64 1.63 -21.64
CA ARG A 17 -16.27 2.00 -20.27
C ARG A 17 -15.58 0.86 -19.52
N ILE A 18 -16.07 -0.37 -19.67
CA ILE A 18 -15.45 -1.56 -19.08
C ILE A 18 -14.09 -1.85 -19.73
N ALA A 19 -14.01 -1.82 -21.07
CA ALA A 19 -12.76 -2.04 -21.79
C ALA A 19 -11.67 -1.04 -21.38
N ARG A 20 -12.04 0.25 -21.22
CA ARG A 20 -11.12 1.27 -20.69
C ARG A 20 -10.67 0.97 -19.26
N ALA A 21 -11.57 0.53 -18.39
CA ALA A 21 -11.22 0.18 -17.02
C ALA A 21 -10.24 -1.01 -16.96
N CYS A 22 -10.42 -2.03 -17.81
CA CYS A 22 -9.46 -3.14 -17.94
C CYS A 22 -8.08 -2.67 -18.40
N ALA A 23 -8.01 -1.81 -19.43
CA ALA A 23 -6.73 -1.26 -19.90
C ALA A 23 -6.00 -0.43 -18.84
N ILE A 24 -6.73 0.34 -18.02
CA ILE A 24 -6.15 1.10 -16.90
C ILE A 24 -5.66 0.15 -15.79
N ALA A 25 -6.35 -0.97 -15.55
CA ALA A 25 -5.95 -1.95 -14.56
C ALA A 25 -4.64 -2.68 -14.93
N GLU A 26 -4.37 -2.90 -16.22
CA GLU A 26 -3.13 -3.52 -16.72
C GLU A 26 -1.90 -2.61 -16.55
N GLY A 27 -2.05 -1.31 -16.78
CA GLY A 27 -0.96 -0.34 -16.74
C GLY A 27 -1.32 0.99 -16.07
N PRO A 28 -1.53 1.02 -14.74
CA PRO A 28 -2.09 2.19 -14.07
C PRO A 28 -1.05 3.31 -13.88
N PRO A 29 -1.30 4.54 -14.39
CA PRO A 29 -0.37 5.65 -14.24
C PRO A 29 -0.52 6.38 -12.90
N SER A 30 -1.68 6.34 -12.23
CA SER A 30 -1.91 6.98 -10.91
C SER A 30 -2.79 6.14 -9.97
N ASP A 31 -2.73 6.43 -8.66
CA ASP A 31 -3.56 5.75 -7.64
C ASP A 31 -5.05 6.02 -7.85
N GLU A 32 -5.41 7.26 -8.21
CA GLU A 32 -6.79 7.66 -8.50
C GLU A 32 -7.38 6.86 -9.66
N GLN A 33 -6.58 6.64 -10.71
CA GLN A 33 -7.00 5.84 -11.86
C GLN A 33 -7.12 4.35 -11.54
N LEU A 34 -6.29 3.86 -10.63
CA LEU A 34 -6.37 2.50 -10.11
C LEU A 34 -7.67 2.26 -9.31
N VAL A 35 -8.01 3.20 -8.44
CA VAL A 35 -9.26 3.18 -7.66
C VAL A 35 -10.47 3.31 -8.59
N TYR A 36 -10.42 4.25 -9.54
CA TYR A 36 -11.47 4.42 -10.55
C TYR A 36 -11.70 3.16 -11.39
N ALA A 37 -10.63 2.51 -11.86
CA ALA A 37 -10.71 1.28 -12.63
C ALA A 37 -11.34 0.15 -11.80
N TYR A 38 -10.88 -0.02 -10.55
CA TYR A 38 -11.42 -1.04 -9.65
C TYR A 38 -12.90 -0.81 -9.32
N GLU A 39 -13.29 0.43 -9.02
CA GLU A 39 -14.68 0.79 -8.74
C GLU A 39 -15.58 0.59 -9.96
N THR A 40 -15.09 0.94 -11.15
CA THR A 40 -15.82 0.76 -12.40
C THR A 40 -16.04 -0.71 -12.72
N LEU A 41 -15.04 -1.57 -12.51
CA LEU A 41 -15.14 -3.02 -12.69
C LEU A 41 -16.03 -3.67 -11.61
N ALA A 42 -15.95 -3.23 -10.36
CA ALA A 42 -16.80 -3.72 -9.28
C ALA A 42 -18.27 -3.31 -9.45
N ASN A 43 -18.53 -2.12 -10.00
CA ASN A 43 -19.87 -1.68 -10.33
C ASN A 43 -20.41 -2.34 -11.62
N ALA A 44 -19.57 -2.80 -12.53
CA ALA A 44 -20.02 -3.59 -13.67
C ALA A 44 -20.69 -4.90 -13.21
N ASP A 45 -20.08 -5.61 -12.25
CA ASP A 45 -20.69 -6.79 -11.62
C ASP A 45 -22.06 -6.47 -10.98
N SER A 46 -22.18 -5.30 -10.33
CA SER A 46 -23.41 -4.91 -9.64
C SER A 46 -24.52 -4.44 -10.59
N VAL A 47 -24.18 -3.86 -11.74
CA VAL A 47 -25.15 -3.47 -12.79
C VAL A 47 -25.67 -4.70 -13.54
N ILE A 48 -24.81 -5.71 -13.75
CA ILE A 48 -25.22 -7.03 -14.26
C ILE A 48 -26.20 -7.68 -13.26
N HIS A 49 -25.93 -7.61 -11.95
CA HIS A 49 -26.81 -8.19 -10.93
C HIS A 49 -28.08 -7.37 -10.62
N LYS A 50 -28.07 -6.03 -10.65
CA LYS A 50 -29.29 -5.23 -10.39
C LYS A 50 -30.27 -5.23 -11.57
N SER A 51 -29.78 -5.36 -12.80
CA SER A 51 -30.66 -5.56 -13.96
C SER A 51 -31.32 -6.95 -13.97
N SER A 52 -30.86 -7.89 -13.13
CA SER A 52 -31.42 -9.24 -12.94
C SER A 52 -32.88 -9.26 -12.46
N GLN A 53 -33.39 -8.19 -11.84
CA GLN A 53 -34.84 -8.09 -11.55
C GLN A 53 -35.71 -7.97 -12.81
N ALA A 54 -35.12 -7.71 -13.98
CA ALA A 54 -35.82 -7.50 -15.25
C ALA A 54 -35.68 -8.66 -16.27
N GLY A 55 -35.04 -9.78 -15.92
CA GLY A 55 -35.04 -11.09 -16.61
C GLY A 55 -34.58 -11.14 -18.08
N GLU A 56 -35.27 -10.45 -18.98
CA GLU A 56 -35.08 -10.47 -20.43
C GLU A 56 -33.91 -9.57 -20.90
N ILE A 57 -33.62 -8.49 -20.16
CA ILE A 57 -32.53 -7.55 -20.47
C ILE A 57 -31.16 -8.11 -20.05
N THR A 58 -31.13 -8.97 -19.02
CA THR A 58 -29.89 -9.58 -18.51
C THR A 58 -29.31 -10.64 -19.41
N ASP A 59 -30.13 -11.55 -19.94
CA ASP A 59 -29.64 -12.59 -20.86
C ASP A 59 -29.05 -11.95 -22.13
N ALA A 60 -29.64 -10.84 -22.61
CA ALA A 60 -29.10 -10.09 -23.72
C ALA A 60 -27.79 -9.36 -23.38
N LEU A 61 -27.68 -8.72 -22.20
CA LEU A 61 -26.47 -8.01 -21.78
C LEU A 61 -25.31 -8.95 -21.49
N GLU A 62 -25.56 -10.02 -20.74
CA GLU A 62 -24.57 -11.05 -20.42
C GLU A 62 -24.12 -11.75 -21.71
N PHE A 63 -25.05 -12.15 -22.59
CA PHE A 63 -24.71 -12.71 -23.89
C PHE A 63 -23.86 -11.74 -24.73
N LEU A 64 -24.22 -10.46 -24.83
CA LEU A 64 -23.46 -9.47 -25.59
C LEU A 64 -22.06 -9.22 -25.02
N MET A 65 -21.91 -9.16 -23.70
CA MET A 65 -20.60 -9.00 -23.05
C MET A 65 -19.73 -10.26 -23.17
N THR A 66 -20.36 -11.43 -23.19
CA THR A 66 -19.68 -12.72 -23.38
C THR A 66 -19.23 -12.90 -24.83
N VAL A 67 -20.07 -12.49 -25.79
CA VAL A 67 -19.72 -12.43 -27.23
C VAL A 67 -18.60 -11.42 -27.48
N ALA A 68 -18.57 -10.29 -26.75
CA ALA A 68 -17.49 -9.32 -26.81
C ALA A 68 -16.21 -9.76 -26.07
N GLY A 69 -16.25 -10.86 -25.32
CA GLY A 69 -15.12 -11.40 -24.54
C GLY A 69 -14.75 -10.59 -23.30
N THR A 70 -15.50 -9.54 -22.97
CA THR A 70 -15.17 -8.61 -21.88
C THR A 70 -15.49 -9.18 -20.50
N THR A 71 -16.42 -10.14 -20.40
CA THR A 71 -16.73 -10.83 -19.12
C THR A 71 -15.51 -11.57 -18.54
N GLY A 72 -14.72 -12.25 -19.37
CA GLY A 72 -13.50 -12.93 -18.93
C GLY A 72 -12.38 -11.98 -18.49
N LEU A 73 -12.38 -10.75 -19.01
CA LEU A 73 -11.39 -9.71 -18.71
C LEU A 73 -11.70 -8.90 -17.44
N ILE A 74 -12.96 -8.88 -16.98
CA ILE A 74 -13.36 -8.16 -15.76
C ILE A 74 -12.70 -8.78 -14.52
N ALA A 75 -12.72 -10.12 -14.43
CA ALA A 75 -12.14 -10.83 -13.30
C ALA A 75 -10.61 -10.63 -13.23
N SER A 76 -9.92 -10.78 -14.35
CA SER A 76 -8.47 -10.57 -14.42
C SER A 76 -8.09 -9.11 -14.17
N GLY A 77 -8.81 -8.14 -14.74
CA GLY A 77 -8.58 -6.71 -14.49
C GLY A 77 -8.81 -6.32 -13.04
N LYS A 78 -9.83 -6.88 -12.38
CA LYS A 78 -10.11 -6.66 -10.96
C LYS A 78 -9.00 -7.20 -10.07
N GLU A 79 -8.46 -8.37 -10.40
CA GLU A 79 -7.36 -8.99 -9.67
C GLU A 79 -6.04 -8.23 -9.85
N GLN A 80 -5.74 -7.79 -11.07
CA GLN A 80 -4.59 -6.92 -11.34
C GLN A 80 -4.69 -5.58 -10.60
N ALA A 81 -5.86 -4.94 -10.62
CA ALA A 81 -6.08 -3.69 -9.90
C ALA A 81 -5.89 -3.88 -8.38
N ARG A 82 -6.41 -4.99 -7.81
CA ARG A 82 -6.17 -5.34 -6.39
C ARG A 82 -4.70 -5.54 -6.09
N TRP A 83 -4.00 -6.30 -6.93
CA TRP A 83 -2.58 -6.56 -6.75
C TRP A 83 -1.78 -5.26 -6.71
N TYR A 84 -2.03 -4.33 -7.64
CA TYR A 84 -1.34 -3.04 -7.64
C TYR A 84 -1.66 -2.18 -6.41
N LEU A 85 -2.91 -2.17 -5.93
CA LEU A 85 -3.29 -1.46 -4.70
C LEU A 85 -2.56 -2.02 -3.47
N ASP A 86 -2.52 -3.36 -3.34
CA ASP A 86 -1.88 -4.02 -2.22
C ASP A 86 -0.36 -3.86 -2.27
N GLU A 87 0.25 -3.97 -3.45
CA GLU A 87 1.67 -3.75 -3.65
C GLU A 87 2.09 -2.32 -3.28
N ARG A 88 1.27 -1.31 -3.64
CA ARG A 88 1.53 0.08 -3.24
C ARG A 88 1.40 0.29 -1.73
N ARG A 89 0.36 -0.28 -1.10
CA ARG A 89 0.20 -0.26 0.37
C ARG A 89 1.40 -0.89 1.07
N TYR A 90 1.83 -2.06 0.60
CA TYR A 90 3.00 -2.74 1.13
C TYR A 90 4.27 -1.88 1.01
N ARG A 91 4.52 -1.24 -0.14
CA ARG A 91 5.67 -0.35 -0.30
C ARG A 91 5.60 0.88 0.61
N ALA A 92 4.42 1.48 0.77
CA ALA A 92 4.22 2.61 1.66
C ALA A 92 4.51 2.22 3.12
N GLU A 93 3.95 1.10 3.58
CA GLU A 93 4.17 0.59 4.93
C GLU A 93 5.63 0.21 5.16
N LYS A 94 6.28 -0.40 4.17
CA LYS A 94 7.72 -0.72 4.23
C LYS A 94 8.62 0.51 4.30
N ARG A 95 8.22 1.63 3.67
CA ARG A 95 8.93 2.91 3.81
C ARG A 95 8.72 3.50 5.21
N ARG A 96 7.49 3.49 5.72
CA ARG A 96 7.18 3.94 7.09
C ARG A 96 7.98 3.14 8.12
N SER A 97 7.94 1.81 8.05
CA SER A 97 8.70 0.93 8.94
C SER A 97 10.21 1.20 8.90
N ARG A 98 10.80 1.46 7.72
CA ARG A 98 12.21 1.86 7.62
C ARG A 98 12.47 3.20 8.30
N MET A 99 11.58 4.17 8.13
CA MET A 99 11.72 5.48 8.75
C MET A 99 11.59 5.38 10.28
N ASP A 100 10.65 4.60 10.79
CA ASP A 100 10.46 4.37 12.23
C ASP A 100 11.67 3.67 12.85
N TRP A 101 12.24 2.69 12.13
CA TRP A 101 13.48 2.03 12.56
C TRP A 101 14.65 3.00 12.60
N LEU A 102 14.83 3.85 11.57
CA LEU A 102 15.87 4.88 11.56
C LEU A 102 15.67 5.88 12.70
N LEU A 103 14.44 6.34 12.93
CA LEU A 103 14.11 7.27 14.01
C LEU A 103 14.45 6.65 15.37
N THR A 104 14.05 5.39 15.57
CA THR A 104 14.34 4.62 16.79
C THR A 104 15.85 4.46 17.00
N ALA A 105 16.60 4.18 15.94
CA ALA A 105 18.05 4.04 16.02
C ALA A 105 18.72 5.37 16.42
N VAL A 106 18.30 6.49 15.82
CA VAL A 106 18.82 7.82 16.17
C VAL A 106 18.51 8.19 17.62
N PHE A 107 17.26 8.01 18.06
CA PHE A 107 16.89 8.27 19.46
C PHE A 107 17.61 7.33 20.44
N GLY A 108 17.84 6.08 20.07
CA GLY A 108 18.63 5.13 20.86
C GLY A 108 20.08 5.56 21.02
N ILE A 109 20.72 6.04 19.95
CA ILE A 109 22.11 6.54 20.00
C ILE A 109 22.20 7.81 20.86
N VAL A 110 21.30 8.77 20.66
CA VAL A 110 21.27 10.01 21.45
C VAL A 110 21.00 9.72 22.93
N GLY A 111 20.08 8.81 23.23
CA GLY A 111 19.79 8.37 24.58
C GLY A 111 20.99 7.69 25.25
N ALA A 112 21.66 6.78 24.54
CA ALA A 112 22.86 6.10 25.05
C ALA A 112 24.03 7.07 25.26
N ALA A 113 24.23 8.03 24.35
CA ALA A 113 25.28 9.05 24.47
C ALA A 113 25.02 9.99 25.66
N GLY A 114 23.79 10.48 25.83
CA GLY A 114 23.43 11.31 26.97
C GLY A 114 23.63 10.60 28.31
N LEU A 115 23.24 9.32 28.39
CA LEU A 115 23.42 8.50 29.60
C LEU A 115 24.90 8.21 29.86
N ALA A 116 25.69 7.97 28.80
CA ALA A 116 27.13 7.78 28.89
C ALA A 116 27.84 9.03 29.45
N ASP A 117 27.54 10.22 28.92
CA ASP A 117 28.20 11.46 29.33
C ASP A 117 27.77 11.94 30.73
N LEU A 118 26.50 11.76 31.11
CA LEU A 118 26.01 12.24 32.42
C LEU A 118 26.27 11.27 33.57
N VAL A 119 26.19 9.96 33.37
CA VAL A 119 26.20 8.97 34.46
C VAL A 119 27.50 8.17 34.46
N PHE A 120 27.84 7.56 33.31
CA PHE A 120 28.93 6.59 33.28
C PHE A 120 30.30 7.24 33.22
N LYS A 121 30.47 8.31 32.45
CA LYS A 121 31.76 9.01 32.31
C LYS A 121 32.29 9.58 33.64
N PRO A 122 31.52 10.36 34.44
CA PRO A 122 32.01 10.83 35.74
C PRO A 122 32.20 9.69 36.75
N MET A 123 31.36 8.65 36.70
CA MET A 123 31.50 7.46 37.55
C MET A 123 32.79 6.66 37.22
N LEU A 124 33.14 6.51 35.95
CA LEU A 124 34.36 5.83 35.51
C LEU A 124 35.61 6.66 35.81
N GLN A 125 35.56 7.98 35.63
CA GLN A 125 36.68 8.88 35.96
C GLN A 125 37.00 8.88 37.47
N THR A 126 35.99 8.73 38.33
CA THR A 126 36.19 8.62 39.78
C THR A 126 36.72 7.25 40.20
N MET A 127 36.31 6.17 39.53
CA MET A 127 36.75 4.81 39.83
C MET A 127 38.14 4.47 39.24
N TYR A 128 38.48 5.05 38.08
CA TYR A 128 39.72 4.81 37.34
C TYR A 128 40.36 6.13 36.86
N PRO A 129 40.96 6.92 37.77
CA PRO A 129 41.49 8.25 37.44
C PRO A 129 42.74 8.25 36.55
N GLY A 130 43.37 7.09 36.35
CA GLY A 130 44.58 6.94 35.51
C GLY A 130 44.33 6.61 34.04
N TRP A 131 43.06 6.50 33.62
CA TRP A 131 42.72 6.18 32.23
C TRP A 131 42.70 7.41 31.33
N VAL A 132 43.09 7.21 30.06
CA VAL A 132 43.06 8.26 29.03
C VAL A 132 41.61 8.55 28.65
N ASP A 133 41.25 9.83 28.53
CA ASP A 133 39.85 10.31 28.37
C ASP A 133 39.07 9.72 27.19
N TRP A 134 39.76 9.32 26.12
CA TRP A 134 39.13 8.63 24.99
C TRP A 134 38.63 7.22 25.37
N PHE A 135 39.40 6.48 26.19
CA PHE A 135 39.03 5.14 26.64
C PHE A 135 37.87 5.16 27.63
N THR A 136 37.82 6.15 28.51
CA THR A 136 36.70 6.33 29.46
C THR A 136 35.40 6.68 28.74
N GLY A 137 35.45 7.54 27.71
CA GLY A 137 34.30 7.85 26.87
C GLY A 137 33.76 6.63 26.09
N LEU A 138 34.64 5.83 25.50
CA LEU A 138 34.25 4.63 24.74
C LEU A 138 33.69 3.53 25.65
N ALA A 139 34.29 3.32 26.82
CA ALA A 139 33.76 2.39 27.82
C ALA A 139 32.37 2.83 28.32
N ALA A 140 32.19 4.11 28.65
CA ALA A 140 30.91 4.66 29.09
C ALA A 140 29.79 4.46 28.04
N PHE A 141 30.08 4.73 26.76
CA PHE A 141 29.14 4.54 25.66
C PHE A 141 28.73 3.07 25.47
N THR A 142 29.71 2.15 25.52
CA THR A 142 29.42 0.71 25.38
C THR A 142 28.59 0.17 26.55
N THR A 143 28.88 0.57 27.79
CA THR A 143 28.06 0.19 28.95
C THR A 143 26.64 0.77 28.90
N ALA A 144 26.50 2.04 28.50
CA ALA A 144 25.18 2.67 28.36
C ALA A 144 24.34 2.01 27.26
N SER A 145 24.96 1.71 26.11
CA SER A 145 24.31 1.01 25.01
C SER A 145 23.87 -0.41 25.40
N PHE A 146 24.72 -1.15 26.13
CA PHE A 146 24.39 -2.49 26.61
C PHE A 146 23.23 -2.49 27.62
N MET A 147 23.18 -1.52 28.55
CA MET A 147 22.04 -1.37 29.46
C MET A 147 20.75 -0.98 28.73
N TYR A 148 20.82 -0.08 27.75
CA TYR A 148 19.65 0.32 26.97
C TYR A 148 19.03 -0.85 26.20
N ILE A 149 19.86 -1.76 25.66
CA ILE A 149 19.40 -2.98 24.97
C ILE A 149 18.75 -3.97 25.95
N ARG A 150 19.17 -4.02 27.20
CA ARG A 150 18.67 -4.98 28.20
C ARG A 150 17.39 -4.54 28.93
N VAL A 151 17.07 -3.25 28.88
CA VAL A 151 15.89 -2.65 29.54
C VAL A 151 14.68 -2.56 28.60
N ARG A 152 14.89 -2.66 27.29
CA ARG A 152 13.84 -2.75 26.28
C ARG A 152 13.42 -4.19 26.04
#